data_AF-A0A087UDS9-F1
#
_entry.id   AF-A0A087UDS9-F1
#
_cell.length_a   1.000
_cell.length_b   1.000
_cell.length_c   1.000
_cell.angle_alpha   90.00
_cell.angle_beta   90.00
_cell.angle_gamma   90.00
#
_symmetry.space_group_name_H-M   'P 1'
#
loop_
_entity.id
_entity.type
_entity.pdbx_description
1 polymer ?
#
loop_
_entity_poly.entity_id
_entity_poly.type
_entity_poly.pdbx_seq_one_letter_code
_entity_poly.pdbx_strand_id
1 'polypeptide(L)'
;MRCFQCQRFGHSKISCRGKLTCARCAMVGHDSDTCTAAPLCINCKGEHPAFSRSCPKWKLEKEIQTTKVNKKISYAEARRLVQSTQIRRNISFANAVKSTRSFATETSVSTQTYPNKSQDTTSRQRNEKPTHSVQKRKYKYKVNQNIPLRKH
;
A
#
# COMPACT_ATOMS: atom_id res chain seq x y z
N MET A 1 12.29 -7.78 9.78
CA MET A 1 12.17 -7.36 11.21
C MET A 1 11.06 -6.31 11.38
N ARG A 2 10.51 -6.13 12.60
CA ARG A 2 9.58 -5.03 12.96
C ARG A 2 10.35 -3.91 13.66
N CYS A 3 10.06 -2.65 13.31
CA CYS A 3 10.56 -1.50 14.06
C CYS A 3 9.69 -1.25 15.30
N PHE A 4 10.29 -1.26 16.49
CA PHE A 4 9.56 -1.01 17.76
C PHE A 4 9.12 0.46 17.96
N GLN A 5 9.58 1.40 17.12
CA GLN A 5 9.11 2.79 17.15
C GLN A 5 7.76 2.94 16.42
N CYS A 6 7.72 2.62 15.12
CA CYS A 6 6.56 2.87 14.25
C CYS A 6 5.76 1.62 13.87
N GLN A 7 6.15 0.45 14.39
CA GLN A 7 5.51 -0.87 14.20
C GLN A 7 5.46 -1.41 12.77
N ARG A 8 6.07 -0.71 11.80
CA ARG A 8 6.24 -1.16 10.41
C ARG A 8 7.40 -2.15 10.27
N PHE A 9 7.35 -2.98 9.23
CA PHE A 9 8.43 -3.90 8.88
C PHE A 9 9.57 -3.23 8.07
N GLY A 10 10.70 -3.92 7.95
CA GLY A 10 11.78 -3.60 7.00
C GLY A 10 12.89 -2.68 7.49
N HIS A 11 12.84 -2.18 8.73
CA HIS A 11 13.89 -1.31 9.30
C HIS A 11 14.01 -1.46 10.83
N SER A 12 15.10 -0.96 11.41
CA SER A 12 15.36 -0.96 12.86
C SER A 12 14.85 0.32 13.53
N LYS A 13 14.91 0.39 14.87
CA LYS A 13 14.60 1.63 15.63
C LYS A 13 15.56 2.77 15.26
N ILE A 14 16.85 2.47 15.11
CA ILE A 14 17.91 3.45 14.82
C ILE A 14 17.69 4.12 13.45
N SER A 15 17.32 3.35 12.43
CA SER A 15 17.04 3.87 11.09
C SER A 15 15.59 4.36 10.91
N CYS A 16 14.83 4.53 11.99
CA CYS A 16 13.42 4.89 11.90
C CYS A 16 13.22 6.41 11.75
N ARG A 17 12.40 6.81 10.78
CA ARG A 17 11.93 8.19 10.59
C ARG A 17 10.44 8.38 10.96
N GLY A 18 9.88 7.41 11.69
CA GLY A 18 8.48 7.38 12.09
C GLY A 18 8.25 7.82 13.54
N LYS A 19 7.02 8.22 13.86
CA LYS A 19 6.60 8.55 15.23
C LYS A 19 6.44 7.28 16.08
N LEU A 20 6.36 7.45 17.41
CA LEU A 20 5.96 6.37 18.32
C LEU A 20 4.53 5.93 17.97
N THR A 21 4.34 4.64 17.73
CA THR A 21 3.06 4.03 17.38
C THR A 21 2.79 2.85 18.31
N CYS A 22 1.60 2.82 18.90
CA CYS A 22 1.17 1.72 19.74
C CYS A 22 1.11 0.41 18.94
N ALA A 23 1.72 -0.65 19.47
CA ALA A 23 1.70 -1.96 18.82
C ALA A 23 0.35 -2.68 18.91
N ARG A 24 -0.55 -2.23 19.81
CA ARG A 24 -1.91 -2.78 19.95
C ARG A 24 -2.90 -2.13 18.98
N CYS A 25 -3.12 -0.82 19.08
CA CYS A 25 -4.19 -0.10 18.38
C CYS A 25 -3.73 0.73 17.17
N ALA A 26 -2.44 0.70 16.80
CA ALA A 26 -1.85 1.48 15.71
C ALA A 26 -1.97 3.03 15.81
N MET A 27 -2.47 3.57 16.93
CA MET A 27 -2.46 5.01 17.19
C MET A 27 -1.05 5.54 17.47
N VAL A 28 -0.84 6.82 17.20
CA VAL A 28 0.44 7.52 17.45
C VAL A 28 0.42 8.18 18.83
N GLY A 29 1.55 8.18 19.53
CA GLY A 29 1.75 8.98 20.76
C GLY A 29 1.89 8.20 22.06
N HIS A 30 1.69 6.87 22.05
CA HIS A 30 1.94 5.99 23.20
C HIS A 30 2.49 4.63 22.74
N ASP A 31 3.07 3.86 23.67
CA ASP A 31 3.47 2.47 23.47
C ASP A 31 2.27 1.51 23.60
N SER A 32 2.51 0.22 23.86
CA SER A 32 1.46 -0.81 23.97
C SER A 32 1.16 -1.26 25.39
N ASP A 33 1.90 -0.81 26.38
CA ASP A 33 2.12 -1.59 27.60
C ASP A 33 0.96 -1.41 28.59
N THR A 34 0.36 -0.22 28.60
CA THR A 34 -0.91 0.11 29.29
C THR A 34 -2.10 0.27 28.33
N CYS A 35 -1.92 -0.03 27.04
CA CYS A 35 -2.97 0.20 26.04
C CYS A 35 -4.10 -0.83 26.14
N THR A 36 -5.32 -0.36 26.45
CA THR A 36 -6.55 -1.18 26.54
C THR A 36 -7.40 -1.13 25.27
N ALA A 37 -7.13 -0.21 24.34
CA ALA A 37 -7.91 -0.03 23.12
C ALA A 37 -7.99 -1.28 22.22
N ALA A 38 -9.03 -1.34 21.38
CA ALA A 38 -9.24 -2.42 20.42
C ALA A 38 -7.99 -2.64 19.54
N PRO A 39 -7.60 -3.90 19.26
CA PRO A 39 -6.40 -4.19 18.51
C PRO A 39 -6.57 -3.89 17.01
N LEU A 40 -5.64 -3.15 16.44
CA LEU A 40 -5.61 -2.80 15.02
C LEU A 40 -4.19 -2.88 14.48
N CYS A 41 -3.98 -3.69 13.43
CA CYS A 41 -2.65 -3.86 12.87
C CYS A 41 -2.29 -2.73 11.91
N ILE A 42 -1.25 -1.94 12.21
CA ILE A 42 -0.81 -0.88 11.27
C ILE A 42 -0.44 -1.41 9.88
N ASN A 43 0.05 -2.66 9.79
CA ASN A 43 0.62 -3.25 8.58
C ASN A 43 -0.44 -3.82 7.62
N CYS A 44 -1.49 -4.46 8.14
CA CYS A 44 -2.54 -5.11 7.33
C CYS A 44 -3.97 -4.66 7.62
N LYS A 45 -4.17 -3.75 8.57
CA LYS A 45 -5.48 -3.21 9.00
C LYS A 45 -6.47 -4.24 9.58
N GLY A 46 -5.99 -5.43 9.95
CA GLY A 46 -6.80 -6.45 10.63
C GLY A 46 -6.87 -6.26 12.15
N GLU A 47 -7.86 -6.91 12.76
CA GLU A 47 -8.22 -6.85 14.19
C GLU A 47 -7.27 -7.66 15.09
N HIS A 48 -5.99 -7.31 15.05
CA HIS A 48 -4.96 -7.93 15.87
C HIS A 48 -3.79 -6.97 16.08
N PRO A 49 -2.99 -7.11 17.14
CA PRO A 49 -1.81 -6.27 17.34
C PRO A 49 -0.78 -6.43 16.21
N ALA A 50 0.07 -5.42 16.03
CA ALA A 50 1.13 -5.39 15.02
C ALA A 50 2.21 -6.47 15.20
N PHE A 51 2.28 -7.11 16.37
CA PHE A 51 3.17 -8.23 16.67
C PHE A 51 2.56 -9.62 16.42
N SER A 52 1.28 -9.72 16.03
CA SER A 52 0.63 -11.01 15.81
C SER A 52 1.27 -11.84 14.69
N ARG A 53 1.48 -13.13 14.96
CA ARG A 53 1.99 -14.12 14.00
C ARG A 53 0.91 -14.58 13.00
N SER A 54 -0.37 -14.31 13.27
CA SER A 54 -1.46 -14.56 12.30
C SER A 54 -1.44 -13.57 11.13
N CYS A 55 -0.85 -12.37 11.33
CA CYS A 55 -0.82 -11.28 10.37
C CYS A 55 -0.28 -11.70 8.99
N PRO A 56 -1.03 -11.49 7.88
CA PRO A 56 -0.57 -11.87 6.54
C PRO A 56 0.70 -11.11 6.12
N LYS A 57 0.85 -9.84 6.54
CA LYS A 57 2.07 -9.05 6.26
C LYS A 57 3.28 -9.53 7.07
N TRP A 58 3.08 -10.07 8.28
CA TRP A 58 4.15 -10.71 9.05
C TRP A 58 4.59 -12.02 8.39
N LYS A 59 3.65 -12.86 7.95
CA LYS A 59 3.93 -14.11 7.22
C LYS A 59 4.76 -13.82 5.96
N LEU A 60 4.35 -12.84 5.16
CA LEU A 60 5.08 -12.36 3.98
C LEU A 60 6.48 -11.85 4.31
N GLU A 61 6.63 -10.97 5.32
CA GLU A 61 7.94 -10.45 5.73
C GLU A 61 8.86 -11.58 6.24
N LYS A 62 8.32 -12.59 6.94
CA LYS A 62 9.08 -13.78 7.35
C LYS A 62 9.56 -14.57 6.13
N GLU A 63 8.69 -14.86 5.16
CA GLU A 63 9.04 -15.57 3.91
C GLU A 63 10.15 -14.84 3.14
N ILE A 64 10.09 -13.51 3.06
CA ILE A 64 11.12 -12.67 2.43
C ILE A 64 12.46 -12.75 3.18
N GLN A 65 12.46 -12.63 4.51
CA GLN A 65 13.70 -12.68 5.30
C GLN A 65 14.34 -14.07 5.26
N THR A 66 13.54 -15.14 5.36
CA THR A 66 14.02 -16.52 5.17
C THR A 66 14.60 -16.73 3.78
N THR A 67 13.91 -16.27 2.72
CA THR A 67 14.41 -16.37 1.34
C THR A 67 15.72 -15.60 1.15
N LYS A 68 15.83 -14.39 1.71
CA LYS A 68 17.04 -13.55 1.68
C LYS A 68 18.25 -14.30 2.25
N VAL A 69 18.11 -14.87 3.45
CA VAL A 69 19.20 -15.59 4.13
C VAL A 69 19.53 -16.89 3.39
N ASN A 70 18.53 -17.73 3.10
CA ASN A 70 18.73 -19.05 2.51
C ASN A 70 19.33 -18.98 1.10
N LYS A 71 18.96 -17.97 0.30
CA LYS A 71 19.50 -17.78 -1.06
C LYS A 71 20.69 -16.83 -1.12
N LYS A 72 21.10 -16.20 -0.01
CA LYS A 72 22.18 -15.20 0.09
C LYS A 72 22.03 -13.99 -0.86
N ILE A 73 20.78 -13.58 -1.12
CA ILE A 73 20.44 -12.51 -2.07
C ILE A 73 20.05 -11.19 -1.38
N SER A 74 19.89 -10.12 -2.16
CA SER A 74 19.39 -8.84 -1.66
C SER A 74 17.94 -8.93 -1.16
N TYR A 75 17.54 -8.04 -0.25
CA TYR A 75 16.15 -8.00 0.25
C TYR A 75 15.13 -7.64 -0.85
N ALA A 76 15.50 -6.77 -1.79
CA ALA A 76 14.66 -6.40 -2.93
C ALA A 76 14.41 -7.59 -3.87
N GLU A 77 15.43 -8.41 -4.09
CA GLU A 77 15.35 -9.62 -4.91
C GLU A 77 14.56 -10.73 -4.20
N ALA A 78 14.82 -10.97 -2.91
CA ALA A 78 14.04 -11.92 -2.11
C ALA A 78 12.54 -11.56 -2.12
N ARG A 79 12.21 -10.26 -2.00
CA ARG A 79 10.84 -9.75 -2.14
C ARG A 79 10.25 -10.07 -3.50
N ARG A 80 11.00 -9.86 -4.60
CA ARG A 80 10.56 -10.16 -5.96
C ARG A 80 10.26 -11.66 -6.15
N LEU A 81 11.13 -12.54 -5.64
CA LEU A 81 10.97 -14.00 -5.73
C LEU A 81 9.79 -14.54 -4.90
N VAL A 82 9.55 -13.98 -3.72
CA VAL A 82 8.38 -14.34 -2.90
C VAL A 82 7.09 -13.87 -3.56
N GLN A 83 7.06 -12.66 -4.13
CA GLN A 83 5.89 -12.17 -4.86
C GLN A 83 5.61 -12.99 -6.13
N SER A 84 6.62 -13.33 -6.94
CA SER A 84 6.42 -14.13 -8.15
C SER A 84 5.93 -15.55 -7.84
N THR A 85 6.44 -16.20 -6.77
CA THR A 85 5.95 -17.52 -6.35
C THR A 85 4.54 -17.48 -5.75
N GLN A 86 4.13 -16.38 -5.09
CA GLN A 86 2.74 -16.20 -4.65
C GLN A 86 1.78 -15.97 -5.84
N ILE A 87 2.20 -15.25 -6.87
CA ILE A 87 1.42 -15.10 -8.13
C ILE A 87 1.27 -16.46 -8.82
N ARG A 88 2.38 -17.19 -9.01
CA ARG A 88 2.39 -18.53 -9.65
C ARG A 88 1.54 -19.56 -8.90
N ARG A 89 1.38 -19.44 -7.57
CA ARG A 89 0.48 -20.30 -6.77
C ARG A 89 -1.01 -19.98 -6.96
N ASN A 90 -1.37 -18.75 -7.34
CA ASN A 90 -2.77 -18.36 -7.61
C ASN A 90 -3.19 -18.61 -9.06
N ILE A 91 -2.24 -18.72 -9.99
CA ILE A 91 -2.49 -18.97 -11.42
C ILE A 91 -2.18 -20.45 -11.72
N SER A 92 -3.19 -21.31 -11.60
CA SER A 92 -3.14 -22.70 -12.08
C SER A 92 -3.82 -22.82 -13.45
N PHE A 93 -3.44 -23.84 -14.24
CA PHE A 93 -4.10 -24.14 -15.52
C PHE A 93 -5.62 -24.38 -15.35
N ALA A 94 -6.00 -25.05 -14.25
CA ALA A 94 -7.39 -25.28 -13.87
C ALA A 94 -8.19 -24.00 -13.55
N ASN A 95 -7.53 -22.89 -13.21
CA ASN A 95 -8.20 -21.60 -13.01
C ASN A 95 -8.43 -20.87 -14.35
N ALA A 96 -7.55 -21.04 -15.34
CA ALA A 96 -7.69 -20.41 -16.65
C ALA A 96 -8.90 -20.97 -17.43
N VAL A 97 -9.07 -22.29 -17.44
CA VAL A 97 -10.18 -22.96 -18.15
C VAL A 97 -11.55 -22.76 -17.50
N LYS A 98 -11.61 -22.41 -16.20
CA LYS A 98 -12.88 -22.10 -15.51
C LYS A 98 -13.43 -20.70 -15.82
N SER A 99 -12.64 -19.85 -16.51
CA SER A 99 -13.05 -18.50 -16.88
C SER A 99 -13.72 -18.42 -18.26
N THR A 100 -14.07 -19.55 -18.89
CA THR A 100 -14.92 -19.59 -20.09
C THR A 100 -16.38 -19.36 -19.74
N ARG A 101 -16.71 -18.14 -19.31
CA ARG A 101 -18.10 -17.66 -19.32
C ARG A 101 -18.54 -17.56 -20.78
N SER A 102 -19.61 -18.28 -21.13
CA SER A 102 -20.06 -18.46 -22.50
C SER A 102 -20.22 -17.12 -23.24
N PHE A 103 -19.35 -16.86 -24.21
CA PHE A 103 -19.63 -15.88 -25.26
C PHE A 103 -20.52 -16.57 -26.29
N ALA A 104 -21.80 -16.20 -26.33
CA ALA A 104 -22.64 -16.50 -27.47
C ALA A 104 -22.13 -15.66 -28.66
N THR A 105 -21.48 -16.31 -29.62
CA THR A 105 -21.16 -15.70 -30.91
C THR A 105 -22.38 -15.80 -31.81
N GLU A 106 -23.23 -14.79 -31.80
CA GLU A 106 -24.24 -14.63 -32.85
C GLU A 106 -23.60 -13.92 -34.04
N THR A 107 -23.27 -14.72 -35.07
CA THR A 107 -22.82 -14.24 -36.37
C THR A 107 -24.04 -14.05 -37.27
N SER A 108 -24.41 -12.80 -37.54
CA SER A 108 -25.31 -12.45 -38.65
C SER A 108 -24.59 -11.57 -39.65
N VAL A 109 -24.19 -12.17 -40.78
CA VAL A 109 -23.70 -11.45 -41.96
C VAL A 109 -24.90 -11.16 -42.87
N SER A 110 -25.13 -9.90 -43.18
CA SER A 110 -25.84 -9.51 -44.41
C SER A 110 -25.51 -8.06 -44.78
N THR A 111 -25.48 -7.75 -46.08
CA THR A 111 -24.69 -6.63 -46.62
C THR A 111 -25.53 -5.64 -47.45
N GLN A 112 -25.25 -4.33 -47.28
CA GLN A 112 -25.65 -3.18 -48.15
C GLN A 112 -27.18 -2.91 -48.25
N THR A 113 -27.69 -1.69 -48.08
CA THR A 113 -27.45 -0.49 -48.91
C THR A 113 -27.77 0.84 -48.20
N TYR A 114 -27.13 1.93 -48.62
CA TYR A 114 -27.53 3.32 -48.30
C TYR A 114 -28.43 3.91 -49.41
N PRO A 115 -29.26 4.94 -49.11
CA PRO A 115 -28.84 6.30 -49.52
C PRO A 115 -29.04 7.39 -48.44
N ASN A 116 -28.71 8.64 -48.80
CA ASN A 116 -28.22 9.72 -47.94
C ASN A 116 -29.08 11.00 -48.03
N LYS A 117 -29.30 11.69 -46.89
CA LYS A 117 -29.49 13.17 -46.72
C LYS A 117 -29.89 13.49 -45.26
N SER A 118 -29.49 14.57 -44.58
CA SER A 118 -28.56 15.69 -44.82
C SER A 118 -27.93 16.08 -43.46
N GLN A 119 -26.68 16.58 -43.36
CA GLN A 119 -26.31 18.00 -43.13
C GLN A 119 -27.12 18.73 -42.03
N ASP A 120 -26.58 19.59 -41.15
CA ASP A 120 -25.30 20.32 -41.07
C ASP A 120 -25.23 21.00 -39.65
N THR A 121 -24.16 21.57 -39.07
CA THR A 121 -22.70 21.70 -39.35
C THR A 121 -21.92 22.00 -38.04
N THR A 122 -20.59 22.22 -38.13
CA THR A 122 -19.71 23.17 -37.38
C THR A 122 -20.02 23.50 -35.89
N SER A 123 -19.09 23.32 -34.93
CA SER A 123 -17.89 24.16 -34.86
C SER A 123 -16.86 23.67 -33.81
N ARG A 124 -15.58 24.02 -34.05
CA ARG A 124 -14.48 23.92 -33.07
C ARG A 124 -14.57 25.08 -32.07
N GLN A 125 -14.23 24.86 -30.80
CA GLN A 125 -13.42 25.83 -30.03
C GLN A 125 -12.62 25.16 -28.91
N ARG A 126 -11.66 25.91 -28.34
CA ARG A 126 -10.50 25.46 -27.56
C ARG A 126 -10.47 26.19 -26.21
N ASN A 127 -9.66 25.70 -25.25
CA ASN A 127 -9.35 26.31 -23.94
C ASN A 127 -10.51 26.29 -22.91
N GLU A 128 -10.34 26.14 -21.60
CA GLU A 128 -9.37 26.71 -20.63
C GLU A 128 -9.09 25.73 -19.45
N LYS A 129 -8.07 26.03 -18.62
CA LYS A 129 -7.84 25.37 -17.31
C LYS A 129 -8.57 26.11 -16.18
N PRO A 130 -9.05 25.41 -15.14
CA PRO A 130 -9.15 25.98 -13.80
C PRO A 130 -8.08 25.42 -12.87
N THR A 131 -7.06 26.21 -12.56
CA THR A 131 -6.25 26.04 -11.34
C THR A 131 -7.06 26.45 -10.12
N HIS A 132 -7.05 25.66 -9.03
CA HIS A 132 -7.39 26.21 -7.71
C HIS A 132 -6.40 25.85 -6.60
N SER A 133 -5.93 26.93 -5.98
CA SER A 133 -4.91 27.09 -4.95
C SER A 133 -4.77 26.01 -3.84
N VAL A 134 -3.50 25.63 -3.58
CA VAL A 134 -3.09 24.93 -2.35
C VAL A 134 -2.80 25.95 -1.24
N GLN A 135 -3.67 26.07 -0.25
CA GLN A 135 -3.42 26.93 0.91
C GLN A 135 -2.45 26.27 1.92
N LYS A 136 -1.19 26.73 1.91
CA LYS A 136 -0.16 26.34 2.89
C LYS A 136 -0.37 27.06 4.24
N ARG A 137 -1.03 26.43 5.21
CA ARG A 137 -1.04 26.93 6.61
C ARG A 137 0.31 26.69 7.28
N LYS A 138 1.07 27.78 7.53
CA LYS A 138 2.32 27.79 8.30
C LYS A 138 2.02 27.74 9.79
N TYR A 139 2.41 26.67 10.49
CA TYR A 139 2.42 26.65 11.96
C TYR A 139 3.80 27.11 12.47
N LYS A 140 3.83 28.26 13.16
CA LYS A 140 4.99 28.73 13.92
C LYS A 140 5.04 27.99 15.26
N TYR A 141 6.12 27.25 15.53
CA TYR A 141 6.44 26.82 16.89
C TYR A 141 7.28 27.90 17.57
N LYS A 142 6.81 28.42 18.71
CA LYS A 142 7.64 29.21 19.63
C LYS A 142 8.46 28.23 20.47
N VAL A 143 9.78 28.23 20.34
CA VAL A 143 10.68 27.62 21.32
C VAL A 143 10.89 28.64 22.43
N ASN A 144 10.77 28.23 23.69
CA ASN A 144 11.18 29.07 24.80
C ASN A 144 11.80 28.23 25.94
N GLN A 145 12.81 28.83 26.57
CA GLN A 145 13.39 28.55 27.88
C GLN A 145 14.41 27.41 28.06
N ASN A 146 15.65 27.88 28.28
CA ASN A 146 16.51 27.60 29.43
C ASN A 146 17.14 26.20 29.59
N ILE A 147 18.44 26.13 29.28
CA ILE A 147 19.38 25.09 29.70
C ILE A 147 20.41 25.74 30.65
N PRO A 148 20.54 25.31 31.92
CA PRO A 148 21.65 25.75 32.76
C PRO A 148 22.94 24.97 32.42
N LEU A 149 24.06 25.69 32.35
CA LEU A 149 25.39 25.13 32.09
C LEU A 149 25.84 24.26 33.27
N ARG A 150 26.22 23.00 32.99
CA ARG A 150 26.90 22.13 33.95
C ARG A 150 28.39 22.47 33.93
N LYS A 151 28.92 23.00 35.05
CA LYS A 151 30.36 23.20 35.21
C LYS A 151 31.07 21.85 35.35
N HIS A 152 32.33 21.81 34.90
CA HIS A 152 33.29 20.75 35.22
C HIS A 152 33.76 20.87 36.67
#